data_AF-A0A8C7Z6X5-F1
#
_entry.id   AF-A0A8C7Z6X5-F1
#
_cell.length_a   1.000
_cell.length_b   1.000
_cell.length_c   1.000
_cell.angle_alpha   90.00
_cell.angle_beta   90.00
_cell.angle_gamma   90.00
#
_symmetry.space_group_name_H-M   'P 1'
#
loop_
_entity.id
_entity.type
_entity.pdbx_description
1 polymer ?
#
loop_
_entity_poly.entity_id
_entity_poly.type
_entity_poly.pdbx_seq_one_letter_code
_entity_poly.pdbx_strand_id
1 'polypeptide(L)'
;MLLEALLLLTATRAGRKALRDKKVYPIAREFHLWEKDVHVSAACEKLVQVLIGDEPEPGMENLMEVEIPEDVEKKLKELDAQEREELQKEEKRRCEEEC
;
A
#
# COMPACT_ATOMS: atom_id res chain seq x y z
N MET A 1 -7.67 7.49 5.67
CA MET A 1 -6.88 8.70 5.99
C MET A 1 -5.56 8.45 6.73
N LEU A 2 -5.49 7.73 7.87
CA LEU A 2 -4.21 7.57 8.60
C LEU A 2 -3.21 6.63 7.90
N LEU A 3 -3.66 5.48 7.40
CA LEU A 3 -2.80 4.54 6.67
C LEU A 3 -2.23 5.16 5.39
N GLU A 4 -3.04 5.93 4.66
CA GLU A 4 -2.62 6.66 3.47
C GLU A 4 -1.55 7.71 3.80
N ALA A 5 -1.64 8.38 4.96
CA ALA A 5 -0.63 9.31 5.40
C ALA A 5 0.71 8.60 5.75
N LEU A 6 0.64 7.42 6.38
CA LEU A 6 1.82 6.59 6.61
C LEU A 6 2.43 6.09 5.30
N LEU A 7 1.60 5.69 4.34
CA LEU A 7 2.04 5.29 3.00
C LEU A 7 2.72 6.46 2.28
N LEU A 8 2.14 7.66 2.33
CA LEU A 8 2.77 8.85 1.75
C LEU A 8 4.11 9.16 2.44
N LEU A 9 4.21 8.99 3.75
CA LEU A 9 5.48 9.15 4.47
C LEU A 9 6.55 8.16 3.96
N THR A 10 6.17 6.93 3.58
CA THR A 10 7.08 5.95 2.98
C THR A 10 7.56 6.29 1.57
N ALA A 11 7.09 7.37 0.94
CA ALA A 11 7.60 7.81 -0.36
C ALA A 11 9.10 8.12 -0.32
N THR A 12 9.60 8.61 0.82
CA THR A 12 11.02 8.94 1.01
C THR A 12 11.76 7.88 1.80
N ARG A 13 13.06 7.72 1.51
CA ARG A 13 13.97 6.89 2.30
C ARG A 13 13.95 7.20 3.80
N ALA A 14 13.95 8.49 4.14
CA ALA A 14 13.91 8.95 5.53
C ALA A 14 12.63 8.49 6.25
N GLY A 15 11.47 8.59 5.58
CA GLY A 15 10.20 8.13 6.11
C GLY A 15 10.14 6.59 6.28
N ARG A 16 10.58 5.82 5.27
CA ARG A 16 10.69 4.35 5.38
C ARG A 16 11.59 3.94 6.55
N LYS A 17 12.76 4.58 6.68
CA LYS A 17 13.68 4.33 7.79
C LYS A 17 13.04 4.66 9.14
N ALA A 18 12.36 5.80 9.27
CA ALA A 18 11.71 6.20 10.52
C ALA A 18 10.64 5.19 10.97
N LEU A 19 9.84 4.66 10.04
CA LEU A 19 8.81 3.65 10.35
C LEU A 19 9.42 2.28 10.69
N ARG A 20 10.50 1.87 10.00
CA ARG A 20 11.23 0.63 10.32
C ARG A 20 11.93 0.70 11.68
N ASP A 21 12.55 1.85 12.00
CA ASP A 21 13.20 2.10 13.29
C ASP A 21 12.19 2.04 14.45
N LYS A 22 10.95 2.50 14.22
CA LYS A 22 9.83 2.44 15.18
C LYS A 22 9.09 1.11 15.21
N LYS A 23 9.53 0.09 14.46
CA LYS A 23 8.88 -1.23 14.39
C LYS A 23 7.39 -1.14 14.00
N VAL A 24 7.08 -0.32 12.99
CA VAL A 24 5.70 -0.19 12.48
C VAL A 24 5.25 -1.44 11.72
N TYR A 25 6.15 -2.11 10.98
CA TYR A 25 5.81 -3.30 10.19
C TYR A 25 5.13 -4.41 11.01
N PRO A 26 5.67 -4.87 12.16
CA PRO A 26 4.99 -5.88 12.97
C PRO A 26 3.57 -5.47 13.39
N ILE A 27 3.35 -4.19 13.71
CA ILE A 27 2.03 -3.68 14.12
C ILE A 27 1.07 -3.67 12.92
N ALA A 28 1.51 -3.14 11.78
CA ALA A 28 0.71 -3.08 10.56
C ALA A 28 0.37 -4.48 10.02
N ARG A 29 1.30 -5.44 10.13
CA ARG A 29 1.06 -6.84 9.73
C ARG A 29 -0.03 -7.48 10.57
N GLU A 30 0.03 -7.36 11.90
CA GLU A 30 -1.02 -7.92 12.77
C GLU A 30 -2.36 -7.22 12.55
N PHE A 31 -2.35 -5.89 12.37
CA PHE A 31 -3.56 -5.13 12.06
C PHE A 31 -4.21 -5.58 10.75
N HIS A 32 -3.43 -5.78 9.68
CA HIS A 32 -3.94 -6.27 8.40
C HIS A 32 -4.65 -7.63 8.51
N LEU A 33 -4.18 -8.53 9.38
CA LEU A 33 -4.81 -9.84 9.59
C LEU A 33 -6.20 -9.75 10.27
N TRP A 34 -6.45 -8.69 11.03
CA TRP A 34 -7.65 -8.54 11.86
C TRP A 34 -8.66 -7.57 11.25
N GLU A 35 -8.22 -6.74 10.31
CA GLU A 35 -9.05 -5.75 9.65
C GLU A 35 -10.07 -6.43 8.73
N LYS A 36 -11.32 -5.96 8.81
CA LYS A 36 -12.45 -6.51 8.05
C LYS A 36 -12.89 -5.57 6.95
N ASP A 37 -12.66 -4.28 7.09
CA ASP A 37 -12.91 -3.30 6.05
C ASP A 37 -11.93 -3.49 4.91
N VAL A 38 -12.48 -3.78 3.72
CA VAL A 38 -11.68 -4.12 2.53
C VAL A 38 -10.81 -2.97 2.07
N HIS A 39 -11.27 -1.71 2.19
CA HIS A 39 -10.48 -0.53 1.83
C HIS A 39 -9.35 -0.29 2.82
N VAL A 40 -9.63 -0.45 4.12
CA VAL A 40 -8.62 -0.30 5.16
C VAL A 40 -7.57 -1.41 5.04
N SER A 41 -8.01 -2.65 4.78
CA SER A 41 -7.14 -3.80 4.58
C SER A 41 -6.22 -3.60 3.38
N ALA A 42 -6.74 -3.16 2.23
CA ALA A 42 -5.95 -2.88 1.03
C ALA A 42 -4.95 -1.73 1.25
N ALA A 43 -5.36 -0.65 1.92
CA ALA A 43 -4.44 0.43 2.26
C ALA A 43 -3.33 -0.04 3.21
N CYS A 44 -3.64 -0.93 4.16
CA CYS A 44 -2.66 -1.52 5.05
C CYS A 44 -1.71 -2.47 4.31
N GLU A 45 -2.21 -3.26 3.36
CA GLU A 45 -1.40 -4.13 2.54
C GLU A 45 -0.32 -3.35 1.78
N LYS A 46 -0.71 -2.26 1.11
CA LYS A 46 0.24 -1.37 0.41
C LYS A 46 1.33 -0.84 1.34
N LEU A 47 0.95 -0.41 2.54
CA LEU A 47 1.91 0.03 3.55
C LEU A 47 2.87 -1.09 3.95
N VAL A 48 2.36 -2.29 4.18
CA VAL A 48 3.15 -3.47 4.53
C VAL A 48 4.13 -3.84 3.42
N GLN A 49 3.67 -3.85 2.16
CA GLN A 49 4.48 -4.13 0.98
C GLN A 49 5.67 -3.16 0.85
N VAL A 50 5.45 -1.86 1.07
CA VAL A 50 6.54 -0.87 1.03
C VAL A 50 7.52 -1.02 2.21
N LEU A 51 7.03 -1.42 3.38
CA LEU A 51 7.89 -1.57 4.57
C LEU A 51 8.77 -2.83 4.55
N ILE A 52 8.31 -3.91 3.91
CA ILE A 52 9.07 -5.16 3.76
C ILE A 52 10.01 -5.13 2.55
N GLY A 53 9.70 -4.30 1.53
CA GLY A 53 10.52 -4.15 0.35
C GLY A 53 11.93 -3.61 0.62
N ASP A 54 12.86 -3.98 -0.24
CA ASP A 54 14.23 -3.47 -0.22
C ASP A 54 14.28 -1.98 -0.53
N GLU A 55 15.34 -1.33 -0.06
CA GLU A 55 15.53 0.09 -0.32
C GLU A 55 15.92 0.32 -1.79
N PRO A 56 15.30 1.29 -2.49
CA PRO A 56 15.67 1.63 -3.86
C PRO A 56 17.14 2.05 -4.00
N GLU A 57 17.63 2.00 -5.25
CA GLU A 57 19.01 2.40 -5.58
C GLU A 57 19.29 3.87 -5.20
N PRO A 58 20.55 4.22 -4.89
CA PRO A 58 20.93 5.61 -4.65
C PRO A 58 20.55 6.50 -5.85
N GLY A 59 19.77 7.54 -5.60
CA GLY A 59 19.18 8.39 -6.65
C GLY A 59 17.70 8.13 -6.93
N MET A 60 17.13 7.05 -6.39
CA MET A 60 15.69 6.74 -6.44
C MET A 60 15.05 6.79 -5.03
N GLU A 61 15.59 7.64 -4.15
CA GLU A 61 15.20 7.65 -2.73
C GLU A 61 13.78 8.20 -2.49
N ASN A 62 13.32 9.11 -3.36
CA ASN A 62 11.96 9.65 -3.35
C ASN A 62 11.15 9.04 -4.50
N LEU A 63 10.23 8.14 -4.16
CA LEU A 63 9.39 7.42 -5.12
C LEU A 63 8.48 8.36 -5.94
N MET A 64 8.25 9.59 -5.49
CA MET A 64 7.42 10.58 -6.20
C MET A 64 8.18 11.31 -7.31
N GLU A 65 9.51 11.22 -7.32
CA GLU A 65 10.38 11.91 -8.28
C GLU A 65 10.97 10.94 -9.33
N VAL A 66 10.67 9.65 -9.22
CA VAL A 66 11.18 8.62 -10.14
C VAL A 66 10.44 8.68 -11.47
N GLU A 67 11.20 8.74 -12.57
CA GLU A 67 10.64 8.63 -13.92
C GLU A 67 10.23 7.18 -14.19
N ILE A 68 8.96 6.97 -14.57
CA ILE A 68 8.39 5.65 -14.82
C ILE A 68 8.37 5.40 -16.35
N PRO A 69 9.00 4.33 -16.85
CA PRO A 69 8.89 3.94 -18.26
C PRO A 69 7.44 3.66 -18.68
N GLU A 70 7.08 3.94 -19.94
CA GLU A 70 5.70 3.81 -20.44
C GLU A 70 5.12 2.39 -20.31
N ASP A 71 5.93 1.36 -20.45
CA ASP A 71 5.50 -0.04 -20.33
C ASP A 71 5.17 -0.41 -18.88
N VAL A 72 5.92 0.14 -17.92
CA VAL A 72 5.67 -0.01 -16.49
C VAL A 72 4.43 0.79 -16.09
N GLU A 73 4.29 2.03 -16.58
CA GLU A 73 3.12 2.86 -16.30
C GLU A 73 1.81 2.20 -16.74
N LYS A 74 1.79 1.57 -17.93
CA LYS A 74 0.62 0.82 -18.42
C LYS A 74 0.26 -0.34 -17.49
N LYS A 75 1.26 -1.14 -17.08
CA LYS A 75 1.05 -2.26 -16.15
C LYS A 75 0.52 -1.78 -14.80
N LEU A 76 1.06 -0.69 -14.26
CA LEU A 76 0.57 -0.12 -13.00
C LEU A 76 -0.89 0.32 -13.10
N LYS A 77 -1.29 0.99 -14.19
CA LYS A 77 -2.69 1.38 -14.43
C LYS A 77 -3.63 0.17 -14.55
N GLU A 78 -3.18 -0.90 -15.19
CA GLU A 78 -3.97 -2.14 -15.30
C GLU A 78 -4.17 -2.80 -13.94
N LEU A 79 -3.09 -2.93 -13.14
CA LEU A 79 -3.15 -3.48 -11.78
C LEU A 79 -4.07 -2.66 -10.88
N ASP A 80 -3.95 -1.33 -10.92
CA ASP A 80 -4.81 -0.40 -10.18
C ASP A 80 -6.30 -0.51 -10.57
N ALA A 81 -6.59 -0.84 -11.82
CA ALA A 81 -7.97 -1.03 -12.29
C ALA A 81 -8.53 -2.38 -11.81
N GLN A 82 -7.71 -3.44 -11.88
CA GLN A 82 -8.06 -4.78 -11.40
C GLN A 82 -8.33 -4.76 -9.90
N GLU A 83 -7.44 -4.16 -9.10
CA GLU A 83 -7.59 -4.02 -7.65
C GLU A 83 -8.91 -3.31 -7.29
N ARG A 84 -9.24 -2.20 -7.98
CA ARG A 84 -10.49 -1.47 -7.74
C ARG A 84 -11.72 -2.32 -8.05
N GLU A 85 -11.68 -3.12 -9.10
CA GLU A 85 -12.78 -4.01 -9.46
C GLU A 85 -12.96 -5.14 -8.44
N GLU A 86 -11.85 -5.71 -7.95
CA GLU A 86 -11.86 -6.73 -6.89
C GLU A 86 -12.42 -6.19 -5.58
N LEU A 87 -11.98 -5.00 -5.15
CA LEU A 87 -12.51 -4.32 -3.97
C LEU A 87 -14.03 -4.10 -4.08
N GLN A 88 -14.51 -3.59 -5.22
CA GLN A 88 -15.95 -3.40 -5.43
C GLN A 88 -16.73 -4.71 -5.40
N LYS A 89 -16.17 -5.81 -5.92
CA LYS A 89 -16.79 -7.14 -5.85
C LYS A 89 -16.83 -7.67 -4.42
N GLU A 90 -15.79 -7.45 -3.64
CA GLU A 90 -15.73 -7.89 -2.25
C GLU A 90 -16.65 -7.07 -1.34
N GLU A 91 -16.72 -5.75 -1.53
CA GLU A 91 -17.70 -4.90 -0.85
C GLU A 91 -19.14 -5.34 -1.12
N LYS A 92 -19.47 -5.63 -2.39
CA LYS A 92 -20.82 -6.10 -2.76
C LYS A 92 -21.14 -7.44 -2.10
N ARG A 93 -20.23 -8.40 -2.18
CA ARG A 93 -20.39 -9.72 -1.51
C ARG A 93 -20.64 -9.54 -0.02
N ARG A 94 -19.88 -8.67 0.64
CA ARG A 94 -20.02 -8.41 2.06
C ARG A 94 -21.35 -7.72 2.41
N CYS A 95 -21.80 -6.77 1.58
CA CYS A 95 -23.10 -6.12 1.74
C CYS A 95 -24.27 -7.12 1.56
N GLU A 96 -24.13 -8.08 0.64
CA GLU A 96 -25.10 -9.16 0.39
C GLU A 96 -25.15 -10.17 1.57
N GLU A 97 -24.01 -10.46 2.21
CA GLU A 97 -23.91 -11.35 3.37
C GLU A 97 -24.46 -10.72 4.68
N GLU A 98 -24.48 -9.40 4.77
CA GLU A 98 -25.01 -8.64 5.91
C GLU A 98 -26.54 -8.38 5.83
N CYS A 99 -27.21 -8.78 4.74
CA CYS A 99 -28.67 -8.70 4.52
C CYS A 99 -29.43 -9.98 4.88
#